data_AF-A0A8S7UBQ9-F1
#
_entry.id   AF-A0A8S7UBQ9-F1
#
_cell.length_a   1.000
_cell.length_b   1.000
_cell.length_c   1.000
_cell.angle_alpha   90.00
_cell.angle_beta   90.00
_cell.angle_gamma   90.00
#
_symmetry.space_group_name_H-M   'P 1'
#
loop_
_entity.id
_entity.type
_entity.pdbx_description
1 polymer ?
#
loop_
_entity_poly.entity_id
_entity_poly.type
_entity_poly.pdbx_seq_one_letter_code
_entity_poly.pdbx_strand_id
1 'polypeptide(L)' 'KKIFEYKNGQTKEKWVKVYERNEPLDCRNYATAAMEILNPNFNWLAEQEMRGNVYVQNSSGIRRRRRRVISKGVTI' A
#
# COMPACT_ATOMS: atom_id res chain seq x y z
N LYS A 1 15.29 -1.03 12.72
CA LYS A 1 16.10 0.05 13.35
C LYS A 1 16.05 1.27 12.43
N LYS A 2 15.67 2.44 12.97
CA LYS A 2 15.67 3.72 12.23
C LYS A 2 17.10 4.26 12.18
N ILE A 3 17.59 4.57 10.98
CA ILE A 3 18.93 5.11 10.74
C ILE A 3 18.79 6.32 9.82
N PHE A 4 19.56 7.36 10.10
CA PHE A 4 19.66 8.53 9.23
C PHE A 4 20.87 8.34 8.31
N GLU A 5 20.62 8.23 7.01
CA GLU A 5 21.66 8.08 5.99
C GLU A 5 21.87 9.44 5.30
N TYR A 6 23.10 9.94 5.27
CA TYR A 6 23.43 11.17 4.57
C TYR A 6 23.81 10.85 3.12
N LYS A 7 23.01 11.28 2.15
CA LYS A 7 23.27 11.03 0.73
C LYS A 7 23.00 12.29 -0.07
N ASN A 8 24.00 12.71 -0.86
CA ASN A 8 23.93 13.87 -1.76
C ASN A 8 23.47 15.16 -1.05
N GLY A 9 24.06 15.46 0.12
CA GLY A 9 23.77 16.70 0.86
C GLY A 9 22.47 16.69 1.67
N GLN A 10 21.70 15.60 1.63
CA GLN A 10 20.42 15.48 2.35
C GLN A 10 20.41 14.27 3.29
N THR A 11 19.88 14.48 4.49
CA THR A 11 19.63 13.40 5.45
C THR A 11 18.33 12.71 5.08
N LYS A 12 18.42 11.41 4.73
CA LYS A 12 17.26 10.56 4.47
C LYS A 12 17.05 9.60 5.61
N GLU A 13 15.80 9.51 6.05
CA GLU A 13 15.40 8.50 7.02
C GLU A 13 15.25 7.15 6.32
N LYS A 14 15.92 6.13 6.86
CA LYS A 14 15.86 4.76 6.34
C LYS A 14 15.57 3.78 7.45
N TRP A 15 14.71 2.81 7.14
CA TRP A 15 14.38 1.69 8.00
C TRP A 15 15.21 0.47 7.58
N VAL A 16 16.07 0.00 8.48
CA VAL A 16 16.87 -1.22 8.26
C VAL A 16 16.27 -2.37 9.03
N LYS A 17 16.17 -3.53 8.36
CA LYS A 17 15.73 -4.80 8.95
C LYS A 17 16.69 -5.20 10.07
N VAL A 18 16.14 -5.56 11.24
CA VAL A 18 16.93 -5.98 12.41
C VAL A 18 17.06 -7.50 12.47
N TYR A 19 16.05 -8.22 12.00
CA TYR A 19 15.98 -9.68 11.98
C TYR A 19 15.67 -10.18 10.57
N GLU A 20 16.04 -11.43 10.28
CA GLU A 20 15.88 -12.05 8.96
C GLU A 20 14.43 -12.48 8.66
N ARG A 21 13.63 -12.77 9.69
CA ARG A 21 12.24 -13.23 9.55
C ARG A 21 11.26 -12.23 10.16
N ASN A 22 10.07 -12.18 9.58
CA ASN A 22 8.91 -11.51 10.19
C ASN A 22 8.19 -12.55 11.06
N GLU A 23 8.23 -12.37 12.38
CA GLU A 23 7.54 -13.29 13.29
C GLU A 23 6.03 -12.92 13.32
N PRO A 24 5.09 -13.87 13.52
CA PRO A 24 3.65 -13.58 13.53
C PRO A 24 3.23 -12.54 14.59
N LEU A 25 4.02 -12.41 15.66
CA LEU A 25 3.83 -11.40 16.70
C LEU A 25 4.07 -9.97 16.18
N ASP A 26 4.80 -9.80 15.06
CA ASP A 26 5.03 -8.52 14.41
C ASP A 26 3.81 -8.00 13.64
N CYS A 27 2.78 -8.81 13.41
CA CYS A 27 1.53 -8.32 12.81
C CYS A 27 0.92 -7.17 13.62
N ARG A 28 0.99 -7.25 14.95
CA ARG A 28 0.54 -6.16 15.84
C ARG A 28 1.41 -4.93 15.68
N ASN A 29 2.73 -5.10 15.63
CA ASN A 29 3.69 -4.00 15.45
C ASN A 29 3.47 -3.28 14.11
N TYR A 30 3.23 -4.03 13.03
CA TYR A 30 2.91 -3.45 11.72
C TYR A 30 1.57 -2.75 11.72
N ALA A 31 0.54 -3.32 12.36
CA ALA A 31 -0.76 -2.67 12.48
C ALA A 31 -0.66 -1.34 13.24
N THR A 32 0.06 -1.31 14.36
CA THR A 32 0.30 -0.08 15.13
C THR A 32 1.10 0.94 14.32
N ALA A 33 2.20 0.55 13.69
CA ALA A 33 2.99 1.45 12.86
C ALA A 33 2.19 2.00 11.67
N ALA A 34 1.37 1.16 11.02
CA ALA A 34 0.49 1.60 9.94
C ALA A 34 -0.54 2.61 10.44
N MET A 35 -1.12 2.39 11.63
CA MET A 35 -2.07 3.31 12.24
C MET A 35 -1.41 4.67 12.58
N GLU A 36 -0.19 4.66 13.10
CA GLU A 36 0.57 5.89 13.40
C GLU A 36 0.93 6.67 12.13
N ILE A 37 1.36 5.97 11.08
CA ILE A 37 1.71 6.60 9.80
C ILE A 37 0.47 7.18 9.12
N LEU A 38 -0.63 6.44 9.13
CA LEU A 38 -1.88 6.87 8.49
C LEU A 38 -2.57 7.99 9.30
N ASN A 39 -2.45 7.93 10.63
CA ASN A 39 -3.08 8.83 11.60
C ASN A 39 -4.49 9.29 11.19
N PRO A 40 -5.45 8.36 11.03
CA PRO A 40 -6.77 8.72 10.54
C PRO A 40 -7.57 9.48 11.60
N ASN A 41 -8.42 10.42 11.16
CA ASN A 41 -9.38 11.06 12.05
C ASN A 41 -10.52 10.09 12.38
N PHE A 42 -10.45 9.48 13.56
CA PHE A 42 -11.44 8.50 14.02
C PHE A 42 -12.84 9.08 14.23
N ASN A 43 -12.95 10.35 14.66
CA ASN A 43 -14.25 11.00 14.82
C ASN A 43 -14.96 11.15 13.48
N TRP A 44 -14.22 11.60 12.47
CA TRP A 44 -14.74 11.69 11.10
C TRP A 44 -15.13 10.31 10.56
N LEU A 45 -14.30 9.29 10.77
CA LEU A 45 -14.61 7.92 10.32
C LEU A 45 -15.87 7.36 10.99
N ALA A 46 -16.04 7.56 12.29
CA ALA A 46 -17.22 7.12 13.02
C ALA A 46 -18.50 7.80 12.49
N GLU A 47 -18.43 9.11 12.24
CA GLU A 47 -19.54 9.84 11.62
C GLU A 47 -19.85 9.35 10.19
N GLN A 48 -18.83 8.96 9.41
CA GLN A 48 -19.02 8.43 8.05
C GLN A 48 -19.63 7.02 8.06
N GLU A 49 -19.23 6.16 9.00
CA GLU A 49 -19.81 4.81 9.14
C GLU A 49 -21.33 4.90 9.39
N MET A 50 -21.77 5.85 10.23
CA MET A 50 -23.18 6.12 10.49
C MET A 50 -23.93 6.66 9.25
N ARG A 51 -23.23 7.25 8.28
CA ARG A 51 -23.80 7.83 7.05
C ARG A 51 -23.83 6.86 5.86
N GLY A 52 -23.28 5.64 6.01
CA GLY A 52 -23.27 4.60 4.98
C GLY A 52 -21.99 4.54 4.14
N ASN A 53 -21.74 3.36 3.54
CA ASN A 53 -20.47 2.96 2.91
C ASN A 53 -19.95 3.95 1.85
N VAL A 54 -18.85 4.63 2.15
CA VAL A 54 -18.06 5.47 1.22
C VAL A 54 -17.30 4.62 0.19
N TYR A 55 -17.06 3.34 0.48
CA TYR A 55 -16.27 2.43 -0.37
C TYR A 55 -17.08 1.72 -1.47
N VAL A 56 -18.07 2.40 -2.07
CA VAL A 56 -18.62 1.92 -3.35
C VAL A 56 -17.56 2.14 -4.41
N GLN A 57 -16.70 1.13 -4.61
CA GLN A 57 -15.84 1.10 -5.78
C GLN A 57 -16.75 0.96 -7.00
N ASN A 58 -17.13 2.10 -7.59
CA ASN A 58 -17.80 2.13 -8.87
C ASN A 58 -16.88 1.43 -9.87
N SER A 59 -17.21 0.17 -10.19
CA SER A 59 -16.48 -0.67 -11.16
C SER A 59 -16.65 -0.17 -12.61
N SER A 60 -17.13 1.06 -12.79
CA SER A 60 -17.49 1.69 -14.07
C SER A 60 -16.31 2.00 -14.99
N GLY A 61 -15.08 1.64 -14.63
CA GLY A 61 -13.86 2.00 -15.38
C GLY A 61 -13.09 0.86 -16.04
N ILE A 62 -13.28 -0.41 -15.65
CA ILE A 62 -12.45 -1.51 -16.18
C ILE A 62 -13.06 -2.02 -17.48
N ARG A 63 -12.86 -1.28 -18.58
CA ARG A 63 -13.10 -1.80 -19.93
C ARG A 63 -12.16 -2.98 -20.15
N ARG A 64 -12.69 -4.21 -20.09
CA ARG A 64 -11.94 -5.44 -20.41
C ARG A 64 -11.34 -5.29 -21.80
N ARG A 65 -10.01 -5.16 -21.89
CA ARG A 65 -9.29 -5.15 -23.17
C ARG A 65 -9.64 -6.44 -23.93
N ARG A 66 -10.28 -6.30 -25.11
CA ARG A 66 -10.54 -7.44 -25.99
C ARG A 66 -9.20 -8.09 -26.35
N ARG A 67 -9.07 -9.38 -26.05
CA ARG A 67 -7.89 -10.19 -26.37
C ARG A 67 -7.73 -10.17 -27.90
N ARG A 68 -6.62 -9.64 -28.41
CA ARG A 68 -6.30 -9.71 -29.84
C ARG A 68 -5.64 -11.05 -30.14
N VAL A 69 -5.93 -11.62 -31.31
CA VAL A 69 -5.21 -12.77 -31.84
C VAL A 69 -3.84 -12.27 -32.29
N ILE A 70 -2.77 -12.80 -31.70
CA ILE A 70 -1.40 -12.57 -32.17
C ILE A 70 -1.17 -13.60 -33.28
N SER A 71 -1.19 -13.17 -34.54
CA SER A 71 -0.83 -14.05 -35.65
C SER A 71 0.63 -14.46 -35.48
N LYS A 72 0.93 -15.76 -35.49
CA LYS A 72 2.31 -16.23 -35.64
C LYS A 72 2.75 -15.81 -37.04
N GLY A 73 3.73 -14.92 -37.13
CA GLY A 73 4.22 -14.39 -38.41
C GLY A 73 4.75 -15.47 -39.35
N VAL A 74 5.06 -15.07 -40.58
CA VAL A 74 5.64 -15.92 -41.63
C VAL A 74 7.00 -16.43 -41.17
N THR A 75 7.19 -17.75 -41.25
CA THR A 75 8.49 -18.40 -41.02
C THR A 75 9.16 -18.61 -42.39
N ILE A 76 10.35 -18.05 -42.57
CA ILE A 76 11.29 -18.37 -43.66
C ILE A 76 12.60 -18.78 -42.99
#